data_AF-A0A423GDI4-F1
#
_entry.id   AF-A0A423GDI4-F1
#
_cell.length_a   1.000
_cell.length_b   1.000
_cell.length_c   1.000
_cell.angle_alpha   90.00
_cell.angle_beta   90.00
_cell.angle_gamma   90.00
#
_symmetry.space_group_name_H-M   'P 1'
#
loop_
_entity.id
_entity.type
_entity.pdbx_description
1 polymer ?
#
loop_
_entity_poly.entity_id
_entity_poly.type
_entity_poly.pdbx_seq_one_letter_code
_entity_poly.pdbx_strand_id
1 'polypeptide(L)'
;MARAAINVLGASGATYDFVTQGDTAVTSERVSKGIYKIFGCLGMVPFPPVDDGWGYTVNQVDSRADIETDFADGALTVTVTKDGQPYDLKHMITLHILVPDPVPVEVPDQPAEVPVESEETLPEA
;
A
#
# COMPACT_ATOMS: atom_id res chain seq x y z
N MET A 1 7.74 3.89 8.13
CA MET A 1 6.66 3.99 7.13
C MET A 1 6.67 2.70 6.37
N ALA A 2 5.52 2.06 6.25
CA ALA A 2 5.38 0.78 5.60
C ALA A 2 5.06 0.96 4.12
N ARG A 3 5.39 -0.06 3.32
CA ARG A 3 5.08 -0.07 1.88
C ARG A 3 3.71 -0.68 1.63
N ALA A 4 3.03 -0.15 0.63
CA ALA A 4 1.80 -0.72 0.13
C ALA A 4 1.70 -0.58 -1.39
N ALA A 5 0.89 -1.44 -1.99
CA ALA A 5 0.53 -1.39 -3.40
C ALA A 5 -0.99 -1.38 -3.52
N ILE A 6 -1.51 -0.50 -4.37
CA ILE A 6 -2.94 -0.34 -4.63
C ILE A 6 -3.18 -0.30 -6.13
N ASN A 7 -4.20 -1.00 -6.64
CA ASN A 7 -4.70 -0.71 -7.98
C ASN A 7 -5.90 0.23 -7.93
N VAL A 8 -5.95 1.15 -8.89
CA VAL A 8 -7.03 2.11 -9.07
C VAL A 8 -7.66 1.87 -10.44
N LEU A 9 -8.96 1.56 -10.45
CA LEU A 9 -9.72 1.35 -11.69
C LEU A 9 -9.95 2.68 -12.40
N GLY A 10 -9.66 2.75 -13.68
CA GLY A 10 -9.74 3.98 -14.46
C GLY A 10 -11.16 4.53 -14.62
N ALA A 11 -12.14 3.66 -14.93
CA ALA A 11 -13.51 4.10 -15.20
C ALA A 11 -14.21 4.73 -13.98
N SER A 12 -13.90 4.26 -12.76
CA SER A 12 -14.57 4.68 -11.52
C SER A 12 -13.65 5.42 -10.54
N GLY A 13 -12.33 5.26 -10.66
CA GLY A 13 -11.37 5.64 -9.64
C GLY A 13 -11.43 4.77 -8.38
N ALA A 14 -12.21 3.69 -8.38
CA ALA A 14 -12.35 2.83 -7.22
C ALA A 14 -11.07 2.04 -6.96
N THR A 15 -10.77 1.85 -5.68
CA THR A 15 -9.72 0.97 -5.21
C THR A 15 -10.05 -0.47 -5.59
N TYR A 16 -9.09 -1.17 -6.19
CA TYR A 16 -9.18 -2.57 -6.53
C TYR A 16 -7.88 -3.24 -6.10
N ASP A 17 -7.98 -4.22 -5.20
CA ASP A 17 -6.83 -4.97 -4.70
C ASP A 17 -5.76 -4.08 -4.03
N PHE A 18 -5.71 -4.16 -2.70
CA PHE A 18 -4.82 -3.37 -1.85
C PHE A 18 -4.03 -4.32 -0.97
N VAL A 19 -2.70 -4.24 -1.09
CA VAL A 19 -1.76 -5.02 -0.29
C VAL A 19 -0.89 -4.05 0.49
N THR A 20 -0.80 -4.24 1.80
CA THR A 20 -0.12 -3.32 2.70
C THR A 20 0.70 -4.07 3.74
N GLN A 21 1.85 -3.50 4.09
CA GLN A 21 2.62 -3.88 5.28
C GLN A 21 2.30 -2.98 6.49
N GLY A 22 1.48 -1.95 6.28
CA GLY A 22 1.00 -1.01 7.30
C GLY A 22 -0.40 -1.33 7.82
N ASP A 23 -0.91 -0.47 8.69
CA ASP A 23 -2.21 -0.63 9.36
C ASP A 23 -3.15 0.55 9.12
N THR A 24 -3.27 0.96 7.86
CA THR A 24 -4.19 2.01 7.43
C THR A 24 -5.10 1.52 6.32
N ALA A 25 -6.27 2.13 6.22
CA ALA A 25 -7.08 2.06 5.01
C ALA A 25 -6.57 3.07 3.98
N VAL A 26 -6.50 2.64 2.72
CA VAL A 26 -6.26 3.53 1.58
C VAL A 26 -7.51 3.50 0.72
N THR A 27 -7.97 4.69 0.30
CA THR A 27 -9.12 4.83 -0.59
C THR A 27 -8.75 5.68 -1.79
N SER A 28 -9.48 5.53 -2.88
CA SER A 28 -9.29 6.32 -4.08
C SER A 28 -10.62 6.75 -4.68
N GLU A 29 -10.60 7.90 -5.35
CA GLU A 29 -11.73 8.40 -6.13
C GLU A 29 -11.27 9.03 -7.44
N ARG A 30 -12.15 9.02 -8.44
CA ARG A 30 -11.97 9.78 -9.68
C ARG A 30 -12.67 11.13 -9.54
N VAL A 31 -11.89 12.20 -9.47
CA VAL A 31 -12.39 13.57 -9.31
C VAL A 31 -12.93 14.12 -10.63
N SER A 32 -12.19 13.89 -11.72
CA SER A 32 -12.56 14.30 -13.05
C SER A 32 -11.83 13.45 -14.09
N LYS A 33 -12.02 13.73 -15.38
CA LYS A 33 -11.35 12.98 -16.45
C LYS A 33 -9.84 13.07 -16.28
N GLY A 34 -9.20 11.92 -16.10
CA GLY A 34 -7.76 11.82 -15.90
C GLY A 34 -7.24 12.33 -14.55
N ILE A 35 -8.11 12.65 -13.58
CA ILE A 35 -7.68 13.06 -12.24
C ILE A 35 -8.21 12.07 -11.20
N TYR A 36 -7.30 11.41 -10.51
CA TYR A 36 -7.59 10.48 -9.42
C TYR A 36 -6.95 11.00 -8.13
N LYS A 37 -7.65 10.86 -7.01
CA LYS A 37 -7.11 11.16 -5.69
C LYS A 37 -7.07 9.93 -4.84
N ILE A 38 -5.97 9.74 -4.13
CA ILE A 38 -5.73 8.64 -3.20
C ILE A 38 -5.52 9.24 -1.82
N PHE A 39 -6.24 8.70 -0.84
CA PHE A 39 -6.24 9.18 0.55
C PHE A 39 -5.79 8.08 1.51
N GLY A 40 -5.25 8.49 2.66
CA GLY A 40 -4.74 7.56 3.67
C GLY A 40 -3.33 7.04 3.39
N CYS A 41 -2.65 7.59 2.38
CA CYS A 41 -1.25 7.32 2.07
C CYS A 41 -0.34 8.50 2.47
N LEU A 42 0.97 8.24 2.48
CA LEU A 42 2.03 9.20 2.79
C LEU A 42 2.81 9.59 1.52
N GLY A 43 2.17 9.45 0.34
CA GLY A 43 2.77 9.69 -0.96
C GLY A 43 3.34 8.42 -1.63
N MET A 44 4.05 8.62 -2.74
CA MET A 44 4.72 7.55 -3.47
C MET A 44 5.97 7.05 -2.72
N VAL A 45 6.33 5.78 -2.88
CA VAL A 45 7.63 5.29 -2.41
C VAL A 45 8.74 6.04 -3.17
N PRO A 46 9.68 6.72 -2.48
CA PRO A 46 10.75 7.47 -3.13
C PRO A 46 11.63 6.60 -4.03
N PHE A 47 12.07 7.15 -5.16
CA PHE A 47 13.06 6.49 -6.03
C PHE A 47 14.48 6.56 -5.45
N PRO A 48 15.42 5.73 -5.96
CA PRO A 48 16.82 5.79 -5.54
C PRO A 48 17.44 7.19 -5.72
N PRO A 49 18.37 7.60 -4.84
CA PRO A 49 19.02 6.81 -3.79
C PRO A 49 18.29 6.83 -2.44
N VAL A 50 17.11 7.48 -2.35
CA VAL A 50 16.39 7.65 -1.08
C VAL A 50 15.78 6.33 -0.62
N ASP A 51 15.17 5.59 -1.54
CA ASP A 51 14.63 4.26 -1.30
C ASP A 51 14.54 3.46 -2.61
N ASP A 52 14.17 2.18 -2.54
CA ASP A 52 13.96 1.30 -3.70
C ASP A 52 12.53 1.42 -4.26
N GLY A 53 12.09 2.65 -4.57
CA GLY A 53 10.77 2.90 -5.15
C GLY A 53 10.58 2.35 -6.56
N TRP A 54 9.39 1.78 -6.82
CA TRP A 54 8.99 1.22 -8.13
C TRP A 54 8.02 2.14 -8.88
N GLY A 55 7.63 3.27 -8.26
CA GLY A 55 6.68 4.22 -8.83
C GLY A 55 5.32 3.57 -9.11
N TYR A 56 4.87 3.67 -10.35
CA TYR A 56 3.58 3.15 -10.79
C TYR A 56 3.73 2.22 -12.00
N THR A 57 2.69 1.42 -12.26
CA THR A 57 2.56 0.62 -13.48
C THR A 57 1.17 0.82 -14.05
N VAL A 58 1.07 1.05 -15.36
CA VAL A 58 -0.21 1.14 -16.06
C VAL A 58 -0.46 -0.14 -16.85
N ASN A 59 -1.72 -0.55 -16.94
CA ASN A 59 -2.09 -1.68 -17.80
C ASN A 59 -1.70 -1.41 -19.26
N GLN A 60 -1.32 -2.44 -20.02
CA GLN A 60 -0.88 -2.32 -21.42
C GLN A 60 -1.93 -1.64 -22.33
N VAL A 61 -3.23 -1.79 -22.05
CA VAL A 61 -4.29 -1.10 -22.81
C VAL A 61 -4.18 0.43 -22.72
N ASP A 62 -3.53 0.93 -21.65
CA ASP A 62 -3.30 2.33 -21.34
C ASP A 62 -1.82 2.72 -21.52
N SER A 63 -1.00 1.91 -22.19
CA SER A 63 0.46 2.07 -22.35
C SER A 63 0.93 3.40 -22.97
N ARG A 64 0.04 4.18 -23.58
CA ARG A 64 0.35 5.50 -24.16
C ARG A 64 -0.11 6.66 -23.28
N ALA A 65 -0.56 6.38 -22.06
CA ALA A 65 -0.92 7.41 -21.10
C ALA A 65 0.35 7.91 -20.40
N ASP A 66 0.45 9.23 -20.27
CA ASP A 66 1.44 9.91 -19.45
C ASP A 66 0.84 10.11 -18.05
N ILE A 67 1.61 9.80 -17.02
CA ILE A 67 1.19 9.89 -15.62
C ILE A 67 2.08 10.87 -14.88
N GLU A 68 1.44 11.78 -14.15
CA GLU A 68 2.07 12.68 -13.20
C GLU A 68 1.46 12.43 -11.81
N THR A 69 2.30 12.53 -10.78
CA THR A 69 1.89 12.31 -9.39
C THR A 69 2.33 13.47 -8.53
N ASP A 70 1.43 13.98 -7.70
CA ASP A 70 1.71 15.03 -6.74
C ASP A 70 1.09 14.69 -5.37
N PHE A 71 1.84 14.86 -4.29
CA PHE A 71 1.35 14.60 -2.94
C PHE A 71 1.31 15.90 -2.15
N ALA A 72 0.10 16.33 -1.82
CA ALA A 72 -0.16 17.55 -1.05
C ALA A 72 -1.39 17.36 -0.16
N ASP A 73 -1.39 18.01 1.00
CA ASP A 73 -2.53 18.05 1.92
C ASP A 73 -3.13 16.68 2.28
N GLY A 74 -2.27 15.66 2.39
CA GLY A 74 -2.67 14.29 2.75
C GLY A 74 -3.33 13.49 1.63
N ALA A 75 -3.27 13.97 0.38
CA ALA A 75 -3.82 13.29 -0.78
C ALA A 75 -2.77 13.17 -1.89
N LEU A 76 -2.62 11.97 -2.45
CA LEU A 76 -1.86 11.73 -3.66
C LEU A 76 -2.77 11.95 -4.87
N THR A 77 -2.49 13.00 -5.63
CA THR A 77 -3.15 13.27 -6.90
C THR A 77 -2.40 12.57 -8.03
N VAL A 78 -3.12 11.82 -8.85
CA VAL A 78 -2.62 11.18 -10.07
C VAL A 78 -3.29 11.82 -11.26
N THR A 79 -2.49 12.50 -12.08
CA THR A 79 -2.92 13.15 -13.31
C THR A 79 -2.54 12.27 -14.49
N VAL A 80 -3.52 11.95 -15.33
CA VAL A 80 -3.38 11.07 -16.47
C VAL A 80 -3.73 11.83 -17.73
N THR A 81 -2.77 11.91 -18.64
CA THR A 81 -2.95 12.53 -19.95
C THR A 81 -2.58 11.57 -21.07
N LYS A 82 -3.05 11.89 -22.27
CA LYS A 82 -2.65 11.20 -23.49
C LYS A 82 -2.65 12.21 -24.61
N ASP A 83 -1.53 12.32 -25.32
CA ASP A 83 -1.34 13.32 -26.38
C ASP A 83 -1.61 14.75 -25.86
N GLY A 84 -1.23 15.03 -24.60
CA GLY A 84 -1.43 16.31 -23.92
C GLY A 84 -2.87 16.61 -23.46
N GLN A 85 -3.81 15.67 -23.59
CA GLN A 85 -5.21 15.84 -23.18
C GLN A 85 -5.56 14.95 -21.99
N PRO A 86 -6.48 15.36 -21.09
CA PRO A 86 -6.94 14.51 -19.99
C PRO A 86 -7.50 13.18 -20.51
N TYR A 87 -7.02 12.08 -19.92
CA TYR A 87 -7.30 10.72 -20.35
C TYR A 87 -7.75 9.87 -19.16
N ASP A 88 -8.94 9.27 -19.27
CA ASP A 88 -9.31 8.23 -18.31
C ASP A 88 -8.65 6.92 -18.71
N LEU A 89 -8.05 6.26 -17.72
CA LEU A 89 -7.55 4.92 -17.90
C LEU A 89 -8.73 4.01 -18.25
N LYS A 90 -8.51 3.09 -19.19
CA LYS A 90 -9.53 2.11 -19.58
C LYS A 90 -9.54 0.92 -18.64
N HIS A 91 -8.42 0.64 -17.98
CA HIS A 91 -8.31 -0.48 -17.07
C HIS A 91 -7.89 -0.01 -15.67
N MET A 92 -6.60 -0.03 -15.35
CA MET A 92 -6.12 0.33 -14.02
C MET A 92 -4.66 0.77 -14.03
N ILE A 93 -4.31 1.49 -12.96
CA ILE A 93 -2.94 1.82 -12.57
C ILE A 93 -2.65 1.19 -11.22
N THR A 94 -1.46 0.59 -11.07
CA THR A 94 -0.89 0.13 -9.82
C THR A 94 0.04 1.21 -9.27
N LEU A 95 -0.15 1.63 -8.03
CA LEU A 95 0.68 2.62 -7.36
C LEU A 95 1.44 1.97 -6.20
N HIS A 96 2.74 2.22 -6.10
CA HIS A 96 3.53 1.87 -4.93
C HIS A 96 3.62 3.10 -4.02
N ILE A 97 2.99 3.00 -2.86
CA ILE A 97 2.78 4.10 -1.92
C ILE A 97 3.35 3.77 -0.55
N LEU A 98 3.58 4.82 0.24
CA LEU A 98 3.89 4.71 1.65
C LEU A 98 2.61 4.84 2.48
N VAL A 99 2.56 4.12 3.59
CA VAL A 99 1.50 4.16 4.59
C VAL A 99 2.09 4.16 6.00
N PRO A 100 1.34 4.54 7.04
CA PRO A 100 1.79 4.38 8.43
C PRO A 100 2.19 2.93 8.73
N ASP A 101 3.21 2.76 9.57
CA ASP A 101 3.61 1.44 10.09
C ASP A 101 2.48 0.82 10.92
N PRO A 102 2.43 -0.52 11.03
CA PRO A 102 1.45 -1.16 11.88
C PRO A 102 1.73 -0.85 13.35
N VAL A 103 0.67 -0.73 14.16
CA VAL A 103 0.83 -0.54 15.60
C VAL A 103 1.40 -1.84 16.19
N PRO A 104 2.50 -1.79 16.96
CA PRO A 104 3.04 -2.97 17.63
C PRO A 104 1.97 -3.60 18.53
N VAL A 105 1.67 -4.87 18.32
CA VAL A 105 0.78 -5.62 19.22
C VAL A 105 1.59 -6.05 20.43
N GLU A 106 1.24 -5.55 21.61
CA GLU A 106 1.78 -6.05 22.88
C GLU A 106 1.27 -7.48 23.09
N VAL A 107 2.18 -8.45 23.01
CA VAL A 107 1.89 -9.82 23.44
C VAL A 107 1.81 -9.83 24.97
N PRO A 108 0.70 -10.30 25.57
CA PRO A 108 0.63 -10.48 27.02
C PRO A 108 1.77 -11.39 27.48
N ASP A 109 2.45 -11.03 28.56
CA ASP A 109 3.47 -11.88 29.18
C ASP A 109 2.88 -13.29 29.40
N GLN A 110 3.51 -14.31 28.81
CA GLN A 110 3.15 -15.69 29.10
C GLN A 110 3.32 -15.93 30.60
N PRO A 111 2.30 -16.49 31.30
CA PRO A 111 2.48 -16.93 32.67
C PRO A 111 3.67 -17.88 32.75
N ALA A 112 4.61 -17.60 33.64
CA ALA A 112 5.81 -18.43 33.84
C ALA A 112 5.41 -19.91 33.97
N GLU A 113 6.03 -20.77 33.15
CA GLU A 113 5.87 -22.22 33.26
C GLU A 113 6.30 -22.64 34.68
N VAL A 114 5.34 -23.12 35.48
CA VAL A 114 5.63 -23.78 36.75
C VAL A 114 6.48 -25.02 36.45
N PRO A 115 7.68 -25.18 37.05
CA PRO A 115 8.48 -26.36 36.83
C PRO A 115 7.69 -27.59 37.28
N VAL A 116 7.43 -28.51 36.35
CA VAL A 116 7.01 -29.86 36.71
C VAL A 116 8.21 -30.56 37.33
N GLU A 117 8.13 -30.77 38.64
CA GLU A 117 9.12 -31.52 39.42
C GLU A 117 9.14 -32.97 38.92
N SER A 118 10.29 -33.37 38.37
CA SER A 118 10.53 -34.72 37.88
C SER A 118 10.56 -35.69 39.07
N GLU A 119 9.54 -36.52 39.24
CA GLU A 119 9.56 -37.59 40.24
C GLU A 119 10.54 -38.69 39.77
N GLU A 120 11.71 -38.73 40.41
CA GLU A 120 12.77 -39.72 40.23
C GLU A 120 12.30 -41.09 40.76
N THR A 121 11.76 -41.94 39.90
CA THR A 121 11.53 -43.36 40.23
C THR A 121 12.87 -44.08 40.38
N LEU A 122 13.24 -44.38 41.63
CA LEU A 122 14.33 -45.27 42.02
C LEU A 122 14.14 -46.70 41.43
N PRO A 123 15.23 -47.40 41.06
CA PRO A 123 15.14 -48.79 40.61
C PRO A 123 15.02 -49.75 41.81
N GLU A 124 14.12 -50.73 41.71
CA GLU A 124 14.07 -51.87 42.63
C GLU A 124 15.02 -52.99 42.16
N ALA A 125 15.62 -53.68 43.15
CA ALA A 125 16.80 -54.53 43.09
C ALA A 125 16.57 -55.96 42.59
#